data_AF-A0A753SCI2-F1
#
_entry.id   AF-A0A753SCI2-F1
#
_cell.length_a   1.000
_cell.length_b   1.000
_cell.length_c   1.000
_cell.angle_alpha   90.00
_cell.angle_beta   90.00
_cell.angle_gamma   90.00
#
_symmetry.space_group_name_H-M   'P 1'
#
loop_
_entity.id
_entity.type
_entity.pdbx_description
1 polymer ?
#
loop_
_entity_poly.entity_id
_entity_poly.type
_entity_poly.pdbx_seq_one_letter_code
_entity_poly.pdbx_strand_id
1 'polypeptide(L)'
;GDVAAGETEVVLCRGTIGPQAENIVSFKTAGGIEGGDVEVLPVSAEIAKEQVRSGRIVPEYTTELSVADRFSREHFLIIVKVKVRYLTRGSVSESGWVMPKSTPVDPVGIIDRTYGKAENTGQANASK
;
A
#
# COMPACT_ATOMS: atom_id res chain seq x y z
N GLY A 1 23.14 0.82 -5.04
CA GLY A 1 22.35 2.06 -5.11
C GLY A 1 22.73 2.92 -3.95
N ASP A 2 22.77 4.24 -4.13
CA ASP A 2 23.16 5.19 -3.08
C ASP A 2 22.30 4.98 -1.82
N VAL A 3 22.95 4.72 -0.68
CA VAL A 3 22.29 4.57 0.62
C VAL A 3 21.45 5.82 0.93
N ALA A 4 21.93 7.00 0.51
CA ALA A 4 21.21 8.27 0.64
C ALA A 4 19.88 8.31 -0.15
N ALA A 5 19.81 7.68 -1.33
CA ALA A 5 18.57 7.64 -2.10
C ALA A 5 17.53 6.71 -1.47
N GLY A 6 17.97 5.64 -0.81
CA GLY A 6 17.09 4.69 -0.11
C GLY A 6 16.38 5.29 1.12
N GLU A 7 17.00 6.28 1.76
CA GLU A 7 16.44 6.99 2.92
C GLU A 7 15.46 8.10 2.55
N THR A 8 15.33 8.43 1.26
CA THR A 8 14.34 9.41 0.79
C THR A 8 12.94 8.89 1.05
N GLU A 9 12.08 9.72 1.65
CA GLU A 9 10.68 9.40 1.85
C GLU A 9 9.84 9.84 0.66
N VAL A 10 8.88 8.99 0.29
CA VAL A 10 7.90 9.27 -0.75
C VAL A 10 6.49 9.09 -0.21
N VAL A 11 5.55 9.84 -0.75
CA VAL A 11 4.12 9.73 -0.42
C VAL A 11 3.46 8.80 -1.43
N LEU A 12 2.76 7.78 -0.96
CA LEU A 12 2.04 6.82 -1.77
C LEU A 12 0.60 6.67 -1.32
N CYS A 13 -0.28 6.33 -2.27
CA CYS A 13 -1.70 6.18 -2.08
C CYS A 13 -2.14 4.73 -2.31
N ARG A 14 -3.17 4.28 -1.61
CA ARG A 14 -3.79 2.97 -1.84
C ARG A 14 -5.29 2.98 -1.58
N GLY A 15 -6.05 2.43 -2.51
CA GLY A 15 -7.44 2.07 -2.27
C GLY A 15 -7.53 0.74 -1.51
N THR A 16 -8.30 0.71 -0.42
CA THR A 16 -8.47 -0.50 0.40
C THR A 16 -9.77 -0.46 1.21
N ILE A 17 -10.09 -1.55 1.92
CA ILE A 17 -11.27 -1.60 2.80
C ILE A 17 -11.05 -0.84 4.11
N GLY A 18 -12.13 -0.40 4.74
CA GLY A 18 -12.11 0.32 6.02
C GLY A 18 -11.25 -0.37 7.08
N PRO A 19 -11.51 -1.65 7.41
CA PRO A 19 -10.72 -2.37 8.42
C PRO A 19 -9.22 -2.44 8.08
N GLN A 20 -8.88 -2.57 6.80
CA GLN A 20 -7.48 -2.62 6.36
C GLN A 20 -6.81 -1.26 6.46
N ALA A 21 -7.51 -0.17 6.13
CA ALA A 21 -7.02 1.19 6.28
C ALA A 21 -6.82 1.54 7.76
N GLU A 22 -7.77 1.18 8.63
CA GLU A 22 -7.68 1.34 10.08
C GLU A 22 -6.49 0.56 10.66
N ASN A 23 -6.25 -0.67 10.18
CA ASN A 23 -5.11 -1.46 10.61
C ASN A 23 -3.77 -0.84 10.16
N ILE A 24 -3.70 -0.29 8.94
CA ILE A 24 -2.49 0.43 8.47
C ILE A 24 -2.22 1.63 9.36
N VAL A 25 -3.24 2.39 9.74
CA VAL A 25 -3.11 3.54 10.66
C VAL A 25 -2.67 3.09 12.05
N SER A 26 -3.30 2.04 12.58
CA SER A 26 -3.10 1.57 13.95
C SER A 26 -1.72 0.93 14.14
N PHE A 27 -1.33 0.07 13.22
CA PHE A 27 -0.06 -0.68 13.32
C PHE A 27 1.11 0.03 12.64
N LYS A 28 0.86 1.10 11.86
CA LYS A 28 1.88 1.85 11.13
C LYS A 28 2.74 0.96 10.22
N THR A 29 2.10 -0.02 9.61
CA THR A 29 2.72 -0.93 8.64
C THR A 29 1.96 -0.94 7.32
N ALA A 30 2.68 -1.15 6.21
CA ALA A 30 2.13 -1.09 4.86
C ALA A 30 0.99 -2.10 4.62
N GLY A 31 1.02 -3.23 5.31
CA GLY A 31 0.00 -4.28 5.26
C GLY A 31 -1.01 -4.25 6.40
N GLY A 32 -0.93 -3.29 7.34
CA GLY A 32 -1.81 -3.26 8.50
C GLY A 32 -1.69 -4.53 9.36
N ILE A 33 -0.46 -4.97 9.60
CA ILE A 33 -0.14 -6.05 10.54
C ILE A 33 0.70 -5.51 11.70
N GLU A 34 0.59 -6.13 12.87
CA GLU A 34 1.48 -5.85 14.00
C GLU A 34 2.95 -6.16 13.67
N GLY A 35 3.88 -5.53 14.39
CA GLY A 35 5.31 -5.83 14.30
C GLY A 35 5.99 -5.25 13.05
N GLY A 36 6.02 -3.92 12.95
CA GLY A 36 6.78 -3.23 11.90
C GLY A 36 8.27 -3.56 11.98
N ASP A 37 8.88 -3.87 10.83
CA ASP A 37 10.29 -4.26 10.72
C ASP A 37 11.07 -3.21 9.94
N VAL A 38 11.88 -2.42 10.65
CA VAL A 38 12.71 -1.37 10.05
C VAL A 38 13.81 -1.91 9.17
N GLU A 39 14.25 -3.16 9.35
CA GLU A 39 15.30 -3.80 8.55
C GLU A 39 14.75 -4.70 7.45
N VAL A 40 13.42 -4.69 7.23
CA VAL A 40 12.81 -5.52 6.21
C VAL A 40 13.35 -5.18 4.82
N LEU A 41 13.76 -6.22 4.10
CA LEU A 41 14.23 -6.08 2.73
C LEU A 41 13.05 -5.88 1.77
N PRO A 42 13.24 -5.12 0.68
CA PRO A 42 12.22 -4.99 -0.35
C PRO A 42 11.85 -6.35 -0.93
N VAL A 43 10.59 -6.50 -1.39
CA VAL A 43 10.14 -7.77 -1.99
C VAL A 43 10.96 -8.11 -3.22
N SER A 44 11.18 -9.40 -3.47
CA SER A 44 11.93 -9.82 -4.65
C SER A 44 11.19 -9.50 -5.94
N ALA A 45 11.92 -9.45 -7.05
CA ALA A 45 11.32 -9.25 -8.37
C ALA A 45 10.36 -10.40 -8.75
N GLU A 46 10.57 -11.62 -8.26
CA GLU A 46 9.62 -12.72 -8.48
C GLU A 46 8.29 -12.46 -7.76
N ILE A 47 8.34 -12.06 -6.49
CA ILE A 47 7.12 -11.75 -5.70
C ILE A 47 6.39 -10.56 -6.32
N ALA A 48 7.11 -9.53 -6.77
CA ALA A 48 6.51 -8.39 -7.45
C ALA A 48 5.78 -8.79 -8.74
N LYS A 49 6.38 -9.66 -9.57
CA LYS A 49 5.73 -10.20 -10.76
C LYS A 49 4.50 -11.04 -10.42
N GLU A 50 4.57 -11.82 -9.34
CA GLU A 50 3.44 -12.62 -8.89
C GLU A 50 2.29 -11.74 -8.40
N GLN A 51 2.58 -10.68 -7.65
CA GLN A 51 1.61 -9.68 -7.21
C GLN A 51 0.89 -9.04 -8.40
N VAL A 52 1.62 -8.67 -9.47
CA VAL A 52 1.00 -8.12 -10.69
C VAL A 52 0.09 -9.15 -11.38
N ARG A 53 0.46 -10.42 -11.36
CA ARG A 53 -0.30 -11.50 -12.02
C ARG A 53 -1.55 -11.92 -11.25
N SER A 54 -1.42 -12.07 -9.93
CA SER A 54 -2.43 -12.73 -9.09
C SER A 54 -3.16 -11.76 -8.15
N GLY A 55 -2.56 -10.60 -7.88
CA GLY A 55 -3.01 -9.65 -6.87
C GLY A 55 -2.94 -10.22 -5.44
N ARG A 56 -3.13 -9.33 -4.46
CA ARG A 56 -3.40 -9.66 -3.04
C ARG A 56 -2.31 -10.51 -2.33
N ILE A 57 -1.08 -10.54 -2.84
CA ILE A 57 0.07 -11.24 -2.21
C ILE A 57 0.78 -10.31 -1.24
N VAL A 58 1.12 -9.11 -1.71
CA VAL A 58 1.71 -8.04 -0.91
C VAL A 58 0.92 -6.74 -1.09
N PRO A 59 1.06 -5.78 -0.15
CA PRO A 59 0.55 -4.44 -0.36
C PRO A 59 1.10 -3.82 -1.62
N GLU A 60 0.23 -3.17 -2.38
CA GLU A 60 0.59 -2.39 -3.55
C GLU A 60 -0.02 -1.00 -3.42
N TYR A 61 0.82 0.01 -3.57
CA TYR A 61 0.47 1.42 -3.50
C TYR A 61 0.83 2.08 -4.82
N THR A 62 0.34 3.30 -5.07
CA THR A 62 0.58 4.03 -6.31
C THR A 62 0.92 5.49 -6.02
N THR A 63 1.69 6.10 -6.93
CA THR A 63 1.87 7.55 -7.01
C THR A 63 0.79 8.23 -7.86
N GLU A 64 0.00 7.45 -8.61
CA GLU A 64 -0.99 7.99 -9.53
C GLU A 64 -2.35 8.21 -8.85
N LEU A 65 -2.79 9.46 -8.83
CA LEU A 65 -4.07 9.84 -8.23
C LEU A 65 -5.27 9.23 -8.96
N SER A 66 -5.21 9.05 -10.28
CA SER A 66 -6.29 8.41 -11.06
C SER A 66 -6.47 6.93 -10.69
N VAL A 67 -5.36 6.23 -10.46
CA VAL A 67 -5.35 4.84 -10.01
C VAL A 67 -5.87 4.75 -8.58
N ALA A 68 -5.36 5.62 -7.69
CA ALA A 68 -5.83 5.71 -6.32
C ALA A 68 -7.34 6.03 -6.25
N ASP A 69 -7.82 6.94 -7.08
CA ASP A 69 -9.24 7.30 -7.21
C ASP A 69 -10.09 6.09 -7.59
N ARG A 70 -9.68 5.36 -8.64
CA ARG A 70 -10.39 4.17 -9.12
C ARG A 70 -10.48 3.08 -8.05
N PHE A 71 -9.38 2.78 -7.37
CA PHE A 71 -9.33 1.67 -6.41
C PHE A 71 -9.93 2.00 -5.03
N SER A 72 -10.07 3.28 -4.69
CA SER A 72 -10.68 3.70 -3.41
C SER A 72 -12.16 4.05 -3.53
N ARG A 73 -12.73 4.09 -4.74
CA ARG A 73 -14.13 4.43 -4.95
C ARG A 73 -15.05 3.44 -4.24
N GLU A 74 -16.01 3.96 -3.45
CA GLU A 74 -16.92 3.17 -2.59
C GLU A 74 -16.21 2.39 -1.46
N HIS A 75 -14.95 2.75 -1.19
CA HIS A 75 -14.06 2.16 -0.20
C HIS A 75 -13.31 3.27 0.57
N PHE A 76 -12.07 3.01 0.97
CA PHE A 76 -11.20 3.97 1.63
C PHE A 76 -9.94 4.23 0.81
N LEU A 77 -9.47 5.48 0.86
CA LEU A 77 -8.16 5.88 0.36
C LEU A 77 -7.23 6.10 1.56
N ILE A 78 -6.14 5.33 1.63
CA ILE A 78 -5.07 5.56 2.61
C ILE A 78 -3.87 6.20 1.92
N ILE A 79 -3.29 7.20 2.58
CA ILE A 79 -2.08 7.92 2.14
C ILE A 79 -1.01 7.69 3.18
N VAL A 80 0.17 7.26 2.75
CA VAL A 80 1.30 6.94 3.63
C VAL A 80 2.59 7.58 3.11
N LYS A 81 3.50 7.90 4.02
CA LYS A 81 4.92 8.14 3.72
C LYS A 81 5.72 6.87 3.99
N VAL A 82 6.68 6.59 3.13
CA VAL A 82 7.56 5.42 3.25
C VAL A 82 8.92 5.70 2.62
N LYS A 83 9.98 5.10 3.14
CA LYS A 83 11.33 5.19 2.57
C LYS A 83 11.44 4.38 1.28
N VAL A 84 12.16 4.92 0.29
CA VAL A 84 12.37 4.28 -1.02
C VAL A 84 13.04 2.91 -0.91
N ARG A 85 13.89 2.67 0.09
CA ARG A 85 14.59 1.38 0.28
C ARG A 85 13.68 0.16 0.42
N TYR A 86 12.41 0.35 0.77
CA TYR A 86 11.45 -0.76 0.93
C TYR A 86 10.68 -1.09 -0.35
N LEU A 87 10.83 -0.28 -1.39
CA LEU A 87 9.97 -0.34 -2.57
C LEU A 87 10.57 -1.19 -3.69
N THR A 88 9.75 -2.08 -4.22
CA THR A 88 9.99 -2.75 -5.51
C THR A 88 8.92 -2.31 -6.50
N ARG A 89 9.28 -2.13 -7.77
CA ARG A 89 8.30 -1.75 -8.80
C ARG A 89 7.26 -2.87 -8.97
N GLY A 90 5.99 -2.51 -8.87
CA GLY A 90 4.84 -3.38 -9.10
C GLY A 90 4.26 -3.17 -10.50
N SER A 91 2.94 -3.05 -10.58
CA SER A 91 2.16 -2.84 -11.80
C SER A 91 2.64 -1.60 -12.56
N VAL A 92 3.24 -1.81 -13.75
CA VAL A 92 3.75 -0.69 -14.57
C VAL A 92 2.60 0.20 -15.05
N SER A 93 1.48 -0.40 -15.46
CA SER A 93 0.29 0.31 -15.96
C SER A 93 -0.45 1.11 -14.89
N GLU A 94 -0.20 0.84 -13.61
CA GLU A 94 -0.88 1.49 -12.48
C GLU A 94 0.08 2.29 -11.60
N SER A 95 1.31 2.49 -12.08
CA SER A 95 2.43 3.04 -11.32
C SER A 95 2.56 2.47 -9.91
N GLY A 96 2.41 1.14 -9.84
CA GLY A 96 2.42 0.35 -8.63
C GLY A 96 3.81 0.26 -8.00
N TRP A 97 3.83 0.32 -6.68
CA TRP A 97 4.96 0.08 -5.82
C TRP A 97 4.54 -0.94 -4.75
N VAL A 98 5.26 -2.04 -4.70
CA VAL A 98 5.01 -3.13 -3.76
C VAL A 98 6.07 -3.12 -2.66
N MET A 99 5.67 -3.53 -1.46
CA MET A 99 6.55 -3.61 -0.29
C MET A 99 6.08 -4.70 0.66
N PRO A 100 6.94 -5.22 1.56
CA PRO A 100 6.54 -6.17 2.59
C PRO A 100 5.38 -5.66 3.45
N LYS A 101 4.56 -6.58 3.98
CA LYS A 101 3.44 -6.21 4.88
C LYS A 101 3.92 -5.51 6.15
N SER A 102 5.06 -5.94 6.69
CA SER A 102 5.69 -5.40 7.90
C SER A 102 6.47 -4.10 7.67
N THR A 103 6.53 -3.58 6.44
CA THR A 103 7.24 -2.33 6.16
C THR A 103 6.67 -1.20 7.01
N PRO A 104 7.50 -0.49 7.80
CA PRO A 104 7.04 0.66 8.57
C PRO A 104 6.65 1.80 7.62
N VAL A 105 5.51 2.40 7.90
CA VAL A 105 4.99 3.55 7.17
C VAL A 105 4.54 4.63 8.15
N ASP A 106 4.55 5.88 7.72
CA ASP A 106 3.95 6.99 8.46
C ASP A 106 2.60 7.35 7.81
N PRO A 107 1.45 7.00 8.42
CA PRO A 107 0.15 7.33 7.88
C PRO A 107 -0.06 8.85 7.83
N VAL A 108 -0.32 9.37 6.62
CA VAL A 108 -0.61 10.80 6.41
C VAL A 108 -2.09 11.08 6.60
N GLY A 109 -2.95 10.17 6.13
CA GLY A 109 -4.39 10.33 6.27
C GLY A 109 -5.19 9.21 5.62
N ILE A 110 -6.41 9.05 6.10
CA ILE A 110 -7.45 8.17 5.57
C ILE A 110 -8.62 9.03 5.08
N ILE A 111 -9.16 8.69 3.91
CA ILE A 111 -10.36 9.32 3.35
C ILE A 111 -11.40 8.23 3.15
N ASP A 112 -12.53 8.37 3.86
CA ASP A 112 -13.73 7.56 3.65
C ASP A 112 -14.40 7.99 2.34
N ARG A 113 -14.53 7.04 1.41
CA ARG A 113 -15.18 7.23 0.11
C ARG A 113 -16.32 6.25 -0.10
N THR A 114 -16.93 5.76 0.98
CA THR A 114 -18.15 4.95 0.96
C THR A 114 -19.40 5.75 0.57
N TYR A 115 -19.31 7.09 0.62
CA TYR A 115 -20.41 8.02 0.37
C TYR A 115 -21.61 7.76 1.30
N GLY A 116 -21.35 7.31 2.53
CA GLY A 116 -22.38 6.98 3.52
C GLY A 116 -23.11 5.66 3.28
N LYS A 117 -22.61 4.81 2.37
CA LYS A 117 -23.16 3.48 2.10
C LYS A 117 -22.41 2.42 2.91
N ALA A 118 -23.04 1.25 3.09
CA ALA A 118 -22.33 0.08 3.59
C ALA A 118 -21.22 -0.35 2.61
N GLU A 119 -20.02 -0.58 3.12
CA GLU A 119 -18.87 -1.00 2.31
C GLU A 119 -18.98 -2.48 1.88
N ASN A 120 -18.76 -2.76 0.59
CA ASN A 120 -18.67 -4.14 0.11
C ASN A 120 -17.25 -4.70 0.26
N THR A 121 -16.93 -5.20 1.45
CA THR A 121 -15.59 -5.71 1.77
C THR A 121 -15.16 -6.95 0.95
N GLY A 122 -16.09 -7.63 0.27
CA GLY A 122 -15.80 -8.79 -0.58
C GLY A 122 -15.20 -8.45 -1.96
N GLN A 123 -15.32 -7.20 -2.42
CA GLN A 123 -14.86 -6.78 -3.76
C GLN A 123 -13.51 -6.05 -3.78
N ALA A 124 -13.03 -5.56 -2.63
CA ALA A 124 -11.86 -4.71 -2.60
C ALA A 124 -10.51 -5.47 -2.67
N ASN A 125 -9.47 -4.74 -3.10
CA ASN A 125 -8.08 -5.20 -3.14
C ASN A 125 -7.42 -5.15 -1.75
N ALA A 126 -8.03 -5.85 -0.78
CA ALA A 126 -7.36 -6.18 0.47
C ALA A 126 -6.30 -7.26 0.19
N SER A 127 -5.07 -7.03 0.66
CA SER A 127 -4.06 -8.09 0.71
C SER A 127 -4.62 -9.18 1.63
N LYS A 128 -4.64 -10.44 1.21
CA LYS A 128 -4.93 -11.54 2.15
C LYS A 128 -3.75 -11.72 3.08
#